data_AF-A0A9D7IWU6-F1
#
_entry.id   AF-A0A9D7IWU6-F1
#
_cell.length_a   1.000
_cell.length_b   1.000
_cell.length_c   1.000
_cell.angle_alpha   90.00
_cell.angle_beta   90.00
_cell.angle_gamma   90.00
#
_symmetry.space_group_name_H-M   'P 1'
#
loop_
_entity.id
_entity.type
_entity.pdbx_description
1 polymer ?
#
loop_
_entity_poly.entity_id
_entity_poly.type
_entity_poly.pdbx_seq_one_letter_code
_entity_poly.pdbx_strand_id
1 'polypeptide(L)'
;MNPFALYVKLFGGGVSIDIGNEGNSAFDWSRRRFQVDPFRKGAAAAEPARSAKEEALMTMQISDAATTGYSIIIPEETVARAAGYLEELRVGRTQPGARLRDRLQGADLRAMTELELLGKLMDTKLPQIFAEKNVTGDGSDWSLTELGLLGDISIAAPVTIFDNGNHNAPTPHVPPFSGMLVFTPGALLRNGQGHTPADWNETTAPDSQLSAEGYYNFYRRRLLPVFRYINDHAIKPRSAFVTVPGLGCGQFAGPFQGQLGGHLQAVLQRFLSEHGSSFPNLKAVYFDPYSECENSRREIHGISFMVRPLRLPGNEGKSQLCRPVTYAEKTDDFSDCVLYSIVAWDHVSWPGNDFFIGSRATDDGVKAAATNSMSVLTGVEERMTPHAASTSRRSPTPVGMQWSKIS
;
A
#
# COMPACT_ATOMS: atom_id res chain seq x y z
N MET A 1 -19.99 19.62 -36.99
CA MET A 1 -21.40 19.16 -36.87
C MET A 1 -21.28 17.66 -36.65
N ASN A 2 -21.34 17.09 -35.44
CA ASN A 2 -22.21 17.32 -34.27
C ASN A 2 -23.68 17.01 -34.56
N PRO A 3 -24.23 15.96 -33.91
CA PRO A 3 -25.49 16.12 -33.19
C PRO A 3 -25.46 15.64 -31.73
N PHE A 4 -25.45 16.61 -30.82
CA PHE A 4 -26.20 16.69 -29.55
C PHE A 4 -26.53 15.41 -28.77
N ALA A 5 -25.99 15.33 -27.56
CA ALA A 5 -26.77 14.83 -26.43
C ALA A 5 -27.88 15.83 -26.06
N LEU A 6 -29.07 15.36 -25.70
CA LEU A 6 -30.22 16.20 -25.34
C LEU A 6 -30.27 16.41 -23.81
N TYR A 7 -30.13 17.66 -23.37
CA TYR A 7 -30.45 18.07 -22.00
C TYR A 7 -31.87 18.65 -21.93
N VAL A 8 -32.69 18.16 -21.00
CA VAL A 8 -33.97 18.80 -20.64
C VAL A 8 -33.70 19.91 -19.63
N LYS A 9 -34.22 21.11 -19.90
CA LYS A 9 -34.12 22.30 -19.06
C LYS A 9 -35.51 22.74 -18.63
N LEU A 10 -35.73 22.89 -17.31
CA LEU A 10 -36.87 23.64 -16.77
C LEU A 10 -36.38 24.73 -15.81
N PHE A 11 -37.26 25.69 -15.53
CA PHE A 11 -36.90 27.06 -15.11
C PHE A 11 -37.40 27.41 -13.70
N GLY A 12 -36.72 28.38 -13.08
CA GLY A 12 -37.22 29.15 -11.94
C GLY A 12 -37.06 28.44 -10.58
N GLY A 13 -37.03 29.17 -9.47
CA GLY A 13 -37.00 30.64 -9.34
C GLY A 13 -36.78 31.01 -7.87
N GLY A 14 -35.98 32.04 -7.60
CA GLY A 14 -35.66 32.44 -6.23
C GLY A 14 -36.78 33.25 -5.59
N VAL A 15 -37.17 32.87 -4.37
CA VAL A 15 -37.86 33.73 -3.41
C VAL A 15 -37.24 33.44 -2.04
N SER A 16 -36.70 34.47 -1.38
CA SER A 16 -36.44 34.42 0.06
C SER A 16 -37.60 35.10 0.80
N ILE A 17 -37.94 34.57 1.97
CA ILE A 17 -38.69 35.26 3.00
C ILE A 17 -37.94 34.99 4.30
N ASP A 18 -37.63 36.06 5.03
CA ASP A 18 -36.85 36.03 6.26
C ASP A 18 -37.71 36.60 7.40
N ILE A 19 -37.97 35.78 8.42
CA ILE A 19 -38.70 36.13 9.63
C ILE A 19 -38.05 35.32 10.76
N GLY A 20 -37.60 35.99 11.82
CA GLY A 20 -36.66 35.38 12.77
C GLY A 20 -37.18 35.19 14.20
N ASN A 21 -36.18 34.97 15.06
CA ASN A 21 -36.15 35.00 16.53
C ASN A 21 -36.45 33.73 17.34
N GLU A 22 -35.59 33.58 18.36
CA GLU A 22 -35.73 32.85 19.64
C GLU A 22 -35.84 31.32 19.68
N GLY A 23 -35.27 30.73 20.76
CA GLY A 23 -35.87 29.52 21.36
C GLY A 23 -35.11 28.18 21.28
N ASN A 24 -33.88 28.11 21.78
CA ASN A 24 -33.25 27.01 22.54
C ASN A 24 -33.64 25.51 22.30
N SER A 25 -32.62 24.63 22.29
CA SER A 25 -32.66 23.14 22.40
C SER A 25 -32.87 22.29 21.13
N ALA A 26 -32.43 21.02 21.23
CA ALA A 26 -32.48 19.92 20.26
C ALA A 26 -31.77 20.11 18.89
N PHE A 27 -30.74 19.31 18.63
CA PHE A 27 -30.06 19.23 17.33
C PHE A 27 -30.68 18.11 16.48
N ASP A 28 -31.61 18.46 15.59
CA ASP A 28 -32.06 17.57 14.50
C ASP A 28 -31.04 17.56 13.35
N TRP A 29 -30.73 16.37 12.83
CA TRP A 29 -29.88 16.18 11.65
C TRP A 29 -30.70 15.75 10.45
N SER A 30 -31.73 16.55 10.11
CA SER A 30 -32.43 16.44 8.84
C SER A 30 -32.23 17.72 8.00
N ARG A 31 -32.00 17.53 6.68
CA ARG A 31 -31.83 18.57 5.64
C ARG A 31 -30.53 19.38 5.68
N ARG A 32 -29.58 19.02 4.80
CA ARG A 32 -28.85 20.01 3.99
C ARG A 32 -28.94 19.63 2.52
N ARG A 33 -29.21 20.62 1.65
CA ARG A 33 -28.99 20.53 0.21
C ARG A 33 -27.64 21.18 -0.08
N PHE A 34 -26.84 20.59 -0.95
CA PHE A 34 -25.61 21.20 -1.45
C PHE A 34 -25.88 21.96 -2.75
N GLN A 35 -25.14 23.04 -2.96
CA GLN A 35 -25.16 23.87 -4.16
C GLN A 35 -23.72 24.07 -4.61
N VAL A 36 -23.46 23.97 -5.91
CA VAL A 36 -22.10 23.97 -6.49
C VAL A 36 -22.04 25.04 -7.57
N ASP A 37 -20.97 25.85 -7.55
CA ASP A 37 -20.79 27.00 -8.45
C ASP A 37 -19.61 26.73 -9.43
N PRO A 38 -19.77 26.87 -10.76
CA PRO A 38 -18.78 26.40 -11.74
C PRO A 38 -17.89 27.52 -12.31
N PHE A 39 -16.61 27.21 -12.57
CA PHE A 39 -15.73 28.07 -13.39
C PHE A 39 -15.16 27.36 -14.63
N ARG A 40 -14.76 28.18 -15.62
CA ARG A 40 -14.65 27.79 -17.04
C ARG A 40 -13.33 27.12 -17.45
N LYS A 41 -13.40 26.28 -18.49
CA LYS A 41 -12.30 25.95 -19.43
C LYS A 41 -12.70 26.28 -20.87
N GLY A 42 -11.72 26.47 -21.76
CA GLY A 42 -11.90 26.57 -23.22
C GLY A 42 -11.57 25.26 -23.96
N ALA A 43 -12.01 25.15 -25.22
CA ALA A 43 -11.82 23.98 -26.11
C ALA A 43 -10.87 24.34 -27.30
N ALA A 44 -10.49 23.49 -28.27
CA ALA A 44 -10.78 22.08 -28.64
C ALA A 44 -9.48 21.45 -29.26
N ALA A 45 -9.38 20.29 -29.93
CA ALA A 45 -10.28 19.22 -30.42
C ALA A 45 -9.45 17.88 -30.49
N ALA A 46 -9.97 16.64 -30.58
CA ALA A 46 -10.77 15.93 -31.60
C ALA A 46 -10.06 15.76 -32.97
N GLU A 47 -9.95 14.57 -33.62
CA GLU A 47 -10.31 13.16 -33.30
C GLU A 47 -9.79 12.24 -34.46
N PRO A 48 -10.00 10.90 -34.53
CA PRO A 48 -10.19 9.84 -33.51
C PRO A 48 -9.10 8.74 -33.73
N ALA A 49 -9.22 7.39 -33.66
CA ALA A 49 -10.17 6.37 -33.16
C ALA A 49 -9.41 5.02 -32.94
N ARG A 50 -9.62 4.31 -31.81
CA ARG A 50 -9.59 2.83 -31.70
C ARG A 50 -10.10 2.39 -30.31
N SER A 51 -10.68 1.19 -30.21
CA SER A 51 -11.37 0.71 -28.99
C SER A 51 -10.53 -0.23 -28.13
N ALA A 52 -10.55 0.01 -26.82
CA ALA A 52 -10.35 -1.00 -25.77
C ALA A 52 -11.40 -0.77 -24.68
N LYS A 53 -11.69 -1.77 -23.83
CA LYS A 53 -12.47 -1.54 -22.61
C LYS A 53 -11.55 -0.94 -21.55
N GLU A 54 -11.92 0.21 -21.00
CA GLU A 54 -11.23 0.81 -19.86
C GLU A 54 -11.86 0.29 -18.56
N GLU A 55 -11.03 -0.26 -17.67
CA GLU A 55 -11.40 -0.56 -16.29
C GLU A 55 -11.33 0.74 -15.48
N ALA A 56 -12.43 1.12 -14.83
CA ALA A 56 -12.54 2.40 -14.13
C ALA A 56 -11.91 2.32 -12.72
N LEU A 57 -10.60 2.62 -12.64
CA LEU A 57 -9.84 2.63 -11.39
C LEU A 57 -10.52 3.52 -10.33
N MET A 58 -10.94 2.92 -9.21
CA MET A 58 -11.58 3.67 -8.12
C MET A 58 -10.57 4.29 -7.15
N THR A 59 -9.74 5.22 -7.63
CA THR A 59 -8.85 6.03 -6.78
C THR A 59 -9.69 7.00 -5.94
N MET A 60 -10.10 6.57 -4.75
CA MET A 60 -10.92 7.38 -3.86
C MET A 60 -10.09 8.48 -3.17
N GLN A 61 -9.89 9.61 -3.86
CA GLN A 61 -9.37 10.84 -3.24
C GLN A 61 -10.40 11.44 -2.28
N ILE A 62 -10.40 10.92 -1.04
CA ILE A 62 -11.11 11.50 0.09
C ILE A 62 -10.59 12.93 0.30
N SER A 63 -11.46 13.90 0.04
CA SER A 63 -11.17 15.33 0.22
C SER A 63 -11.93 15.88 1.43
N ASP A 64 -11.30 16.86 2.11
CA ASP A 64 -11.85 17.69 3.18
C ASP A 64 -12.34 17.00 4.48
N ALA A 65 -11.48 16.16 5.05
CA ALA A 65 -11.31 16.07 6.51
C ALA A 65 -9.82 15.90 6.84
N ALA A 66 -9.33 16.64 7.86
CA ALA A 66 -7.94 16.70 8.37
C ALA A 66 -6.98 15.64 7.78
N THR A 67 -6.31 15.98 6.67
CA THR A 67 -5.60 15.03 5.81
C THR A 67 -4.59 14.18 6.58
N THR A 68 -4.87 12.88 6.69
CA THR A 68 -3.90 11.89 7.16
C THR A 68 -2.66 11.94 6.27
N GLY A 69 -1.47 11.84 6.86
CA GLY A 69 -0.20 11.97 6.14
C GLY A 69 0.11 10.84 5.15
N TYR A 70 -0.81 9.90 4.94
CA TYR A 70 -0.66 8.67 4.17
C TYR A 70 -1.94 8.32 3.40
N SER A 71 -1.83 7.43 2.41
CA SER A 71 -2.94 6.89 1.63
C SER A 71 -3.06 5.38 1.80
N ILE A 72 -4.29 4.86 1.87
CA ILE A 72 -4.56 3.42 1.86
C ILE A 72 -4.85 2.99 0.42
N ILE A 73 -4.28 1.88 -0.02
CA ILE A 73 -4.41 1.32 -1.37
C ILE A 73 -5.05 -0.06 -1.24
N ILE A 74 -6.23 -0.24 -1.84
CA ILE A 74 -7.03 -1.47 -1.77
C ILE A 74 -7.32 -1.94 -3.21
N PRO A 75 -7.05 -3.21 -3.58
CA PRO A 75 -7.45 -3.75 -4.88
C PRO A 75 -8.98 -3.87 -5.01
N GLU A 76 -9.52 -3.61 -6.21
CA GLU A 76 -10.95 -3.79 -6.50
C GLU A 76 -11.40 -5.25 -6.31
N GLU A 77 -10.54 -6.22 -6.66
CA GLU A 77 -10.73 -7.65 -6.34
C GLU A 77 -10.94 -7.88 -4.83
N THR A 78 -10.23 -7.13 -3.97
CA THR A 78 -10.30 -7.24 -2.50
C THR A 78 -11.56 -6.56 -1.93
N VAL A 79 -12.02 -5.45 -2.52
CA VAL A 79 -13.32 -4.84 -2.19
C VAL A 79 -14.46 -5.82 -2.50
N ALA A 80 -14.41 -6.50 -3.66
CA ALA A 80 -15.39 -7.53 -4.01
C ALA A 80 -15.34 -8.75 -3.05
N ARG A 81 -14.14 -9.21 -2.65
CA ARG A 81 -13.98 -10.24 -1.61
C ARG A 81 -14.61 -9.80 -0.27
N ALA A 82 -14.42 -8.54 0.13
CA ALA A 82 -14.96 -7.99 1.36
C ALA A 82 -16.50 -7.90 1.35
N ALA A 83 -17.11 -7.51 0.22
CA ALA A 83 -18.56 -7.53 0.06
C ALA A 83 -19.15 -8.95 0.16
N GLY A 84 -18.47 -9.95 -0.42
CA GLY A 84 -18.85 -11.37 -0.26
C GLY A 84 -18.78 -11.83 1.20
N TYR A 85 -17.68 -11.55 1.89
CA TYR A 85 -17.50 -11.91 3.29
C TYR A 85 -18.49 -11.21 4.23
N LEU A 86 -18.81 -9.93 3.97
CA LEU A 86 -19.83 -9.18 4.69
C LEU A 86 -21.22 -9.83 4.56
N GLU A 87 -21.57 -10.32 3.38
CA GLU A 87 -22.85 -11.00 3.18
C GLU A 87 -22.89 -12.35 3.90
N GLU A 88 -21.81 -13.14 3.87
CA GLU A 88 -21.71 -14.38 4.66
C GLU A 88 -21.85 -14.15 6.17
N LEU A 89 -21.31 -13.04 6.68
CA LEU A 89 -21.49 -12.60 8.08
C LEU A 89 -22.94 -12.23 8.37
N ARG A 90 -23.59 -11.43 7.50
CA ARG A 90 -25.00 -11.01 7.65
C ARG A 90 -25.97 -12.19 7.69
N VAL A 91 -25.74 -13.24 6.87
CA VAL A 91 -26.59 -14.44 6.85
C VAL A 91 -26.12 -15.55 7.81
N GLY A 92 -25.07 -15.31 8.59
CA GLY A 92 -24.55 -16.25 9.59
C GLY A 92 -23.93 -17.54 9.02
N ARG A 93 -23.50 -17.52 7.75
CA ARG A 93 -22.77 -18.65 7.11
C ARG A 93 -21.33 -18.76 7.60
N THR A 94 -20.74 -17.63 7.99
CA THR A 94 -19.41 -17.55 8.56
C THR A 94 -19.44 -16.78 9.87
N GLN A 95 -18.32 -16.74 10.59
CA GLN A 95 -18.15 -15.97 11.82
C GLN A 95 -16.91 -15.08 11.71
N PRO A 96 -16.91 -13.91 12.37
CA PRO A 96 -15.74 -13.07 12.44
C PRO A 96 -14.72 -13.67 13.41
N GLY A 97 -13.43 -13.61 13.03
CA GLY A 97 -12.32 -13.94 13.92
C GLY A 97 -12.35 -13.03 15.15
N ALA A 98 -11.76 -13.50 16.26
CA ALA A 98 -11.95 -12.85 17.57
C ALA A 98 -11.69 -11.35 17.57
N ARG A 99 -10.65 -10.89 16.85
CA ARG A 99 -10.30 -9.48 16.79
C ARG A 99 -11.29 -8.64 15.98
N LEU A 100 -11.78 -9.16 14.85
CA LEU A 100 -12.82 -8.45 14.09
C LEU A 100 -14.13 -8.44 14.87
N ARG A 101 -14.50 -9.57 15.49
CA ARG A 101 -15.69 -9.67 16.35
C ARG A 101 -15.71 -8.59 17.43
N ASP A 102 -14.57 -8.31 18.04
CA ASP A 102 -14.43 -7.26 19.05
C ASP A 102 -14.52 -5.84 18.45
N ARG A 103 -14.07 -5.62 17.21
CA ARG A 103 -14.27 -4.36 16.47
C ARG A 103 -15.68 -4.14 15.92
N LEU A 104 -16.46 -5.22 15.79
CA LEU A 104 -17.86 -5.24 15.36
C LEU A 104 -18.87 -5.17 16.51
N GLN A 105 -18.42 -5.18 17.78
CA GLN A 105 -19.33 -5.06 18.93
C GLN A 105 -20.18 -3.78 18.84
N GLY A 106 -21.51 -3.94 18.80
CA GLY A 106 -22.48 -2.85 18.68
C GLY A 106 -22.65 -2.25 17.27
N ALA A 107 -22.02 -2.82 16.23
CA ALA A 107 -22.22 -2.41 14.85
C ALA A 107 -23.43 -3.09 14.20
N ASP A 108 -24.19 -2.36 13.37
CA ASP A 108 -25.24 -2.97 12.53
C ASP A 108 -24.65 -3.50 11.22
N LEU A 109 -24.46 -4.81 11.15
CA LEU A 109 -23.96 -5.51 9.96
C LEU A 109 -24.87 -5.37 8.74
N ARG A 110 -26.16 -5.01 8.92
CA ARG A 110 -27.11 -4.82 7.81
C ARG A 110 -26.91 -3.48 7.10
N ALA A 111 -26.58 -2.44 7.86
CA ALA A 111 -26.30 -1.10 7.34
C ALA A 111 -24.83 -0.93 6.90
N MET A 112 -23.90 -1.68 7.49
CA MET A 112 -22.47 -1.65 7.18
C MET A 112 -22.18 -1.89 5.69
N THR A 113 -21.23 -1.13 5.15
CA THR A 113 -20.62 -1.30 3.82
C THR A 113 -19.34 -2.14 3.86
N GLU A 114 -18.89 -2.65 2.71
CA GLU A 114 -17.65 -3.40 2.57
C GLU A 114 -16.40 -2.56 2.88
N LEU A 115 -16.42 -1.24 2.61
CA LEU A 115 -15.33 -0.34 2.98
C LEU A 115 -15.29 -0.08 4.49
N GLU A 116 -16.45 0.03 5.16
CA GLU A 116 -16.50 0.08 6.62
C GLU A 116 -16.04 -1.24 7.26
N LEU A 117 -16.38 -2.39 6.67
CA LEU A 117 -15.88 -3.69 7.13
C LEU A 117 -14.36 -3.76 7.00
N LEU A 118 -13.78 -3.33 5.87
CA LEU A 118 -12.33 -3.27 5.69
C LEU A 118 -11.66 -2.29 6.65
N GLY A 119 -12.30 -1.14 6.95
CA GLY A 119 -11.86 -0.23 8.02
C GLY A 119 -11.87 -0.89 9.40
N LYS A 120 -12.96 -1.59 9.75
CA LYS A 120 -13.09 -2.38 10.99
C LYS A 120 -12.12 -3.54 11.08
N LEU A 121 -11.69 -4.06 9.94
CA LEU A 121 -10.68 -5.10 9.88
C LEU A 121 -9.26 -4.53 9.99
N MET A 122 -8.97 -3.35 9.40
CA MET A 122 -7.72 -2.62 9.63
C MET A 122 -7.55 -2.17 11.10
N ASP A 123 -8.65 -1.76 11.75
CA ASP A 123 -8.72 -1.50 13.21
C ASP A 123 -8.22 -2.69 14.07
N THR A 124 -8.17 -3.93 13.55
CA THR A 124 -7.71 -5.12 14.29
C THR A 124 -6.18 -5.27 14.36
N LYS A 125 -5.45 -4.64 13.43
CA LYS A 125 -3.99 -4.73 13.33
C LYS A 125 -3.32 -4.22 14.61
N LEU A 126 -2.20 -4.83 15.00
CA LEU A 126 -1.42 -4.47 16.19
C LEU A 126 -0.17 -3.65 15.83
N PRO A 127 0.33 -2.76 16.71
CA PRO A 127 1.59 -2.04 16.45
C PRO A 127 2.77 -2.97 16.13
N GLN A 128 2.89 -4.09 16.85
CA GLN A 128 3.92 -5.11 16.65
C GLN A 128 3.28 -6.50 16.75
N ILE A 129 3.52 -7.36 15.75
CA ILE A 129 3.20 -8.78 15.79
C ILE A 129 4.02 -9.53 14.73
N PHE A 130 4.53 -10.70 15.07
CA PHE A 130 5.23 -11.57 14.12
C PHE A 130 4.25 -12.51 13.42
N ALA A 131 3.76 -12.10 12.24
CA ALA A 131 2.71 -12.81 11.50
C ALA A 131 3.03 -14.29 11.23
N GLU A 132 4.31 -14.65 11.11
CA GLU A 132 4.78 -16.00 10.78
C GLU A 132 4.79 -17.00 11.95
N LYS A 133 4.50 -16.56 13.17
CA LYS A 133 4.53 -17.40 14.40
C LYS A 133 3.50 -17.02 15.47
N ASN A 134 3.06 -15.76 15.53
CA ASN A 134 2.12 -15.27 16.55
C ASN A 134 0.66 -15.24 16.07
N VAL A 135 0.40 -15.59 14.80
CA VAL A 135 -0.96 -15.71 14.23
C VAL A 135 -1.38 -17.17 14.18
N THR A 136 -2.62 -17.45 14.55
CA THR A 136 -3.22 -18.80 14.47
C THR A 136 -3.98 -18.98 13.15
N GLY A 137 -4.83 -18.02 12.77
CA GLY A 137 -5.50 -18.00 11.46
C GLY A 137 -6.78 -18.84 11.36
N ASP A 138 -7.20 -19.47 12.45
CA ASP A 138 -8.40 -20.33 12.55
C ASP A 138 -9.66 -19.60 13.06
N GLY A 139 -9.58 -18.28 13.28
CA GLY A 139 -10.64 -17.47 13.87
C GLY A 139 -10.50 -17.23 15.39
N SER A 140 -9.56 -17.91 16.07
CA SER A 140 -9.22 -17.60 17.47
C SER A 140 -8.56 -16.23 17.63
N ASP A 141 -7.90 -15.72 16.58
CA ASP A 141 -7.41 -14.35 16.45
C ASP A 141 -7.98 -13.64 15.21
N TRP A 142 -7.67 -14.19 14.03
CA TRP A 142 -8.20 -13.87 12.70
C TRP A 142 -8.48 -15.19 11.97
N SER A 143 -9.36 -15.18 10.99
CA SER A 143 -9.59 -16.27 10.04
C SER A 143 -8.73 -16.11 8.78
N LEU A 144 -8.51 -17.19 8.03
CA LEU A 144 -7.80 -17.14 6.73
C LEU A 144 -8.43 -16.12 5.75
N THR A 145 -9.76 -15.96 5.75
CA THR A 145 -10.45 -14.96 4.91
C THR A 145 -10.09 -13.53 5.32
N GLU A 146 -10.12 -13.24 6.61
CA GLU A 146 -9.73 -11.93 7.16
C GLU A 146 -8.25 -11.62 6.91
N LEU A 147 -7.37 -12.61 7.06
CA LEU A 147 -5.94 -12.47 6.74
C LEU A 147 -5.75 -12.22 5.24
N GLY A 148 -6.42 -12.95 4.36
CA GLY A 148 -6.35 -12.75 2.91
C GLY A 148 -6.80 -11.35 2.47
N LEU A 149 -7.86 -10.81 3.09
CA LEU A 149 -8.29 -9.41 2.90
C LEU A 149 -7.24 -8.41 3.41
N LEU A 150 -6.70 -8.64 4.61
CA LEU A 150 -5.73 -7.72 5.25
C LEU A 150 -4.34 -7.71 4.59
N GLY A 151 -3.93 -8.82 4.00
CA GLY A 151 -2.67 -8.93 3.26
C GLY A 151 -2.72 -8.21 1.91
N ASP A 152 -3.90 -8.04 1.32
CA ASP A 152 -4.05 -7.35 0.04
C ASP A 152 -3.95 -5.81 0.15
N ILE A 153 -4.12 -5.24 1.35
CA ILE A 153 -4.13 -3.80 1.59
C ILE A 153 -2.71 -3.26 1.73
N SER A 154 -2.37 -2.23 0.96
CA SER A 154 -1.10 -1.50 1.07
C SER A 154 -1.30 -0.08 1.64
N ILE A 155 -0.25 0.51 2.21
CA ILE A 155 -0.26 1.90 2.71
C ILE A 155 0.91 2.67 2.09
N ALA A 156 0.64 3.81 1.46
CA ALA A 156 1.66 4.72 0.92
C ALA A 156 1.86 5.94 1.83
N ALA A 157 3.09 6.18 2.26
CA ALA A 157 3.49 7.28 3.15
C ALA A 157 4.61 8.12 2.50
N PRO A 158 4.38 9.40 2.14
CA PRO A 158 5.46 10.35 1.86
C PRO A 158 6.32 10.53 3.12
N VAL A 159 7.64 10.48 2.96
CA VAL A 159 8.61 10.47 4.06
C VAL A 159 9.83 11.35 3.79
N THR A 160 10.48 11.78 4.86
CA THR A 160 11.90 12.15 4.85
C THR A 160 12.74 10.91 5.09
N ILE A 161 13.77 10.71 4.29
CA ILE A 161 14.71 9.59 4.32
C ILE A 161 16.05 10.09 4.84
N PHE A 162 16.56 9.45 5.90
CA PHE A 162 17.70 9.92 6.69
C PHE A 162 18.91 8.99 6.62
N ASP A 163 18.72 7.70 6.31
CA ASP A 163 19.80 6.75 6.03
C ASP A 163 19.47 5.84 4.83
N ASN A 164 20.46 5.11 4.31
CA ASN A 164 20.34 4.30 3.11
C ASN A 164 19.47 3.02 3.22
N GLY A 165 18.90 2.73 4.39
CA GLY A 165 18.10 1.53 4.63
C GLY A 165 18.94 0.25 4.70
N ASN A 166 20.26 0.34 4.89
CA ASN A 166 21.06 -0.85 5.18
C ASN A 166 20.75 -1.35 6.60
N HIS A 167 20.51 -2.65 6.77
CA HIS A 167 20.23 -3.29 8.06
C HIS A 167 21.38 -3.09 9.07
N ASN A 168 22.63 -3.18 8.60
CA ASN A 168 23.83 -3.09 9.44
C ASN A 168 24.69 -1.88 9.03
N ALA A 169 25.16 -1.11 10.02
CA ALA A 169 25.97 0.10 9.81
C ALA A 169 25.42 1.03 8.70
N PRO A 170 24.19 1.56 8.86
CA PRO A 170 23.57 2.42 7.85
C PRO A 170 24.36 3.70 7.59
N THR A 171 24.36 4.14 6.33
CA THR A 171 25.02 5.38 5.90
C THR A 171 24.00 6.53 5.93
N PRO A 172 24.19 7.59 6.74
CA PRO A 172 23.28 8.72 6.79
C PRO A 172 23.33 9.58 5.52
N HIS A 173 22.19 10.13 5.14
CA HIS A 173 22.08 11.13 4.08
C HIS A 173 22.24 12.53 4.67
N VAL A 174 23.21 13.29 4.16
CA VAL A 174 23.47 14.68 4.57
C VAL A 174 23.45 15.59 3.33
N PRO A 175 22.40 16.40 3.13
CA PRO A 175 21.14 16.41 3.87
C PRO A 175 20.26 15.17 3.60
N PRO A 176 19.27 14.89 4.48
CA PRO A 176 18.14 13.99 4.19
C PRO A 176 17.39 14.37 2.90
N PHE A 177 16.49 13.52 2.43
CA PHE A 177 15.67 13.80 1.24
C PHE A 177 14.26 13.24 1.32
N SER A 178 13.35 13.84 0.55
CA SER A 178 11.97 13.36 0.43
C SER A 178 11.88 12.16 -0.50
N GLY A 179 11.06 11.19 -0.12
CA GLY A 179 10.65 10.05 -0.96
C GLY A 179 9.32 9.50 -0.47
N MET A 180 9.00 8.28 -0.86
CA MET A 180 7.78 7.59 -0.42
C MET A 180 8.09 6.14 -0.03
N LEU A 181 7.55 5.68 1.09
CA LEU A 181 7.43 4.26 1.40
C LEU A 181 6.05 3.77 0.97
N VAL A 182 5.98 2.58 0.37
CA VAL A 182 4.70 1.88 0.12
C VAL A 182 4.76 0.51 0.78
N PHE A 183 4.10 0.39 1.92
CA PHE A 183 4.04 -0.81 2.72
C PHE A 183 3.05 -1.79 2.09
N THR A 184 3.57 -2.92 1.59
CA THR A 184 2.78 -3.93 0.87
C THR A 184 3.05 -5.31 1.47
N PRO A 185 2.03 -6.03 1.98
CA PRO A 185 2.25 -7.31 2.61
C PRO A 185 2.76 -8.38 1.64
N GLY A 186 3.89 -8.99 1.99
CA GLY A 186 4.46 -10.10 1.24
C GLY A 186 3.66 -11.40 1.36
N ALA A 187 4.05 -12.43 0.60
CA ALA A 187 3.46 -13.77 0.73
C ALA A 187 3.82 -14.42 2.08
N LEU A 188 2.82 -14.68 2.92
CA LEU A 188 2.92 -15.36 4.21
C LEU A 188 2.70 -16.87 4.03
N LEU A 189 3.79 -17.56 3.71
CA LEU A 189 3.86 -19.01 3.43
C LEU A 189 4.43 -19.80 4.62
N ARG A 190 4.37 -19.22 5.82
CA ARG A 190 4.76 -19.84 7.09
C ARG A 190 3.75 -19.55 8.19
N ASN A 191 3.48 -20.58 8.99
CA ASN A 191 2.79 -20.48 10.27
C ASN A 191 3.58 -21.30 11.30
N GLY A 192 4.04 -20.65 12.38
CA GLY A 192 4.87 -21.27 13.42
C GLY A 192 4.10 -22.14 14.43
N GLN A 193 2.78 -22.22 14.31
CA GLN A 193 1.89 -22.99 15.21
C GLN A 193 1.39 -24.29 14.57
N GLY A 194 1.72 -24.55 13.30
CA GLY A 194 1.31 -25.76 12.56
C GLY A 194 -0.02 -25.64 11.82
N HIS A 195 -0.62 -24.46 11.77
CA HIS A 195 -1.81 -24.17 10.98
C HIS A 195 -1.46 -23.86 9.51
N THR A 196 -2.44 -23.83 8.61
CA THR A 196 -2.23 -23.42 7.21
C THR A 196 -1.80 -21.94 7.14
N PRO A 197 -0.68 -21.60 6.45
CA PRO A 197 -0.29 -20.20 6.27
C PRO A 197 -1.32 -19.41 5.44
N ALA A 198 -1.47 -18.11 5.73
CA ALA A 198 -2.55 -17.28 5.20
C ALA A 198 -2.66 -17.30 3.66
N ASP A 199 -1.53 -17.19 2.95
CA ASP A 199 -1.50 -17.07 1.50
C ASP A 199 -1.27 -18.43 0.79
N TRP A 200 -1.22 -19.55 1.54
CA TRP A 200 -0.81 -20.87 1.03
C TRP A 200 -1.70 -21.39 -0.09
N ASN A 201 -3.02 -21.33 0.10
CA ASN A 201 -4.01 -21.85 -0.86
C ASN A 201 -4.10 -21.01 -2.15
N GLU A 202 -3.64 -19.76 -2.14
CA GLU A 202 -3.58 -18.91 -3.34
C GLU A 202 -2.26 -19.08 -4.13
N THR A 203 -1.21 -19.58 -3.47
CA THR A 203 0.16 -19.56 -4.01
C THR A 203 0.78 -20.93 -4.23
N THR A 204 0.21 -22.00 -3.68
CA THR A 204 0.68 -23.39 -3.87
C THR A 204 -0.27 -24.21 -4.74
N ALA A 205 0.26 -25.29 -5.33
CA ALA A 205 -0.51 -26.33 -6.02
C ALA A 205 -0.87 -27.48 -5.03
N PRO A 206 -1.77 -28.41 -5.39
CA PRO A 206 -2.21 -29.50 -4.49
C PRO A 206 -1.11 -30.46 -4.01
N ASP A 207 0.06 -30.44 -4.66
CA ASP A 207 1.29 -31.16 -4.28
C ASP A 207 2.20 -30.36 -3.32
N SER A 208 1.69 -29.24 -2.78
CA SER A 208 2.41 -28.28 -1.93
C SER A 208 3.63 -27.62 -2.60
N GLN A 209 3.78 -27.68 -3.92
CA GLN A 209 4.77 -26.89 -4.65
C GLN A 209 4.25 -25.48 -4.93
N LEU A 210 5.15 -24.52 -5.15
CA LEU A 210 4.74 -23.14 -5.46
C LEU A 210 4.10 -23.08 -6.86
N SER A 211 2.83 -22.67 -6.93
CA SER A 211 2.10 -22.46 -8.17
C SER A 211 2.57 -21.17 -8.82
N ALA A 212 3.30 -21.27 -9.94
CA ALA A 212 3.81 -20.10 -10.65
C ALA A 212 2.69 -19.15 -11.12
N GLU A 213 1.52 -19.68 -11.49
CA GLU A 213 0.36 -18.88 -11.87
C GLU A 213 -0.37 -18.31 -10.63
N GLY A 214 -0.50 -19.08 -9.54
CA GLY A 214 -1.08 -18.61 -8.29
C GLY A 214 -0.28 -17.45 -7.69
N TYR A 215 1.03 -17.66 -7.52
CA TYR A 215 1.99 -16.66 -7.05
C TYR A 215 2.04 -15.41 -7.94
N TYR A 216 1.83 -15.56 -9.27
CA TYR A 216 1.68 -14.40 -10.16
C TYR A 216 0.38 -13.63 -9.94
N ASN A 217 -0.78 -14.29 -9.94
CA ASN A 217 -2.07 -13.62 -9.76
C ASN A 217 -2.16 -12.93 -8.40
N PHE A 218 -1.66 -13.60 -7.35
CA PHE A 218 -1.50 -13.07 -6.01
C PHE A 218 -0.72 -11.75 -5.98
N TYR A 219 0.51 -11.73 -6.51
CA TYR A 219 1.31 -10.50 -6.52
C TYR A 219 0.83 -9.46 -7.53
N ARG A 220 0.19 -9.86 -8.64
CA ARG A 220 -0.50 -8.91 -9.54
C ARG A 220 -1.57 -8.15 -8.79
N ARG A 221 -2.43 -8.83 -8.02
CA ARG A 221 -3.50 -8.22 -7.23
C ARG A 221 -2.96 -7.19 -6.23
N ARG A 222 -1.87 -7.50 -5.53
CA ARG A 222 -1.25 -6.59 -4.55
C ARG A 222 -0.43 -5.45 -5.19
N LEU A 223 0.30 -5.71 -6.27
CA LEU A 223 1.22 -4.73 -6.88
C LEU A 223 0.59 -3.85 -7.97
N LEU A 224 -0.44 -4.30 -8.69
CA LEU A 224 -1.07 -3.50 -9.75
C LEU A 224 -1.63 -2.15 -9.24
N PRO A 225 -2.43 -2.08 -8.16
CA PRO A 225 -2.92 -0.79 -7.65
C PRO A 225 -1.79 0.05 -7.04
N VAL A 226 -0.75 -0.57 -6.46
CA VAL A 226 0.45 0.12 -5.96
C VAL A 226 1.22 0.80 -7.08
N PHE A 227 1.45 0.10 -8.21
CA PHE A 227 2.16 0.67 -9.36
C PHE A 227 1.32 1.71 -10.11
N ARG A 228 -0.02 1.54 -10.20
CA ARG A 228 -0.94 2.59 -10.66
C ARG A 228 -0.82 3.84 -9.78
N TYR A 229 -0.93 3.71 -8.45
CA TYR A 229 -0.77 4.82 -7.51
C TYR A 229 0.60 5.52 -7.62
N ILE A 230 1.70 4.77 -7.70
CA ILE A 230 3.05 5.34 -7.88
C ILE A 230 3.15 6.10 -9.21
N ASN A 231 2.60 5.55 -10.30
CA ASN A 231 2.56 6.22 -11.59
C ASN A 231 1.79 7.54 -11.52
N ASP A 232 0.61 7.53 -10.90
CA ASP A 232 -0.30 8.68 -10.92
C ASP A 232 0.14 9.79 -9.93
N HIS A 233 0.85 9.42 -8.87
CA HIS A 233 1.53 10.36 -7.97
C HIS A 233 2.80 10.98 -8.61
N ALA A 234 3.40 10.34 -9.62
CA ALA A 234 4.63 10.81 -10.23
C ALA A 234 4.38 11.97 -11.21
N ILE A 235 4.74 13.19 -10.77
CA ILE A 235 4.35 14.48 -11.37
C ILE A 235 4.83 14.67 -12.83
N LYS A 236 5.83 13.89 -13.29
CA LYS A 236 6.37 13.95 -14.66
C LYS A 236 6.45 12.54 -15.28
N PRO A 237 6.34 12.41 -16.63
CA PRO A 237 6.76 11.22 -17.35
C PRO A 237 8.19 10.78 -16.97
N ARG A 238 8.38 9.47 -16.82
CA ARG A 238 9.66 8.83 -16.44
C ARG A 238 10.38 9.49 -15.24
N SER A 239 9.66 9.78 -14.16
CA SER A 239 10.20 10.36 -12.92
C SER A 239 10.06 9.49 -11.66
N ALA A 240 9.30 8.39 -11.66
CA ALA A 240 9.32 7.44 -10.56
C ALA A 240 10.46 6.44 -10.69
N PHE A 241 11.32 6.36 -9.68
CA PHE A 241 12.28 5.29 -9.47
C PHE A 241 11.78 4.41 -8.32
N VAL A 242 11.48 3.13 -8.60
CA VAL A 242 10.89 2.20 -7.63
C VAL A 242 11.95 1.23 -7.11
N THR A 243 12.21 1.19 -5.80
CA THR A 243 12.98 0.11 -5.15
C THR A 243 12.04 -0.96 -4.60
N VAL A 244 12.38 -2.23 -4.83
CA VAL A 244 11.58 -3.40 -4.42
C VAL A 244 12.49 -4.41 -3.72
N PRO A 245 12.24 -4.76 -2.45
CA PRO A 245 12.99 -5.79 -1.73
C PRO A 245 12.46 -7.19 -2.06
N GLY A 246 13.07 -8.23 -1.48
CA GLY A 246 12.50 -9.59 -1.48
C GLY A 246 11.20 -9.70 -0.66
N LEU A 247 10.06 -9.28 -1.24
CA LEU A 247 8.73 -9.38 -0.62
C LEU A 247 8.40 -10.84 -0.27
N GLY A 248 8.16 -11.11 1.02
CA GLY A 248 7.90 -12.46 1.52
C GLY A 248 9.12 -13.41 1.56
N CYS A 249 10.24 -13.08 0.91
CA CYS A 249 11.41 -13.97 0.76
C CYS A 249 12.17 -14.27 2.08
N GLY A 250 11.91 -13.50 3.14
CA GLY A 250 12.49 -13.68 4.47
C GLY A 250 11.85 -14.84 5.26
N GLN A 251 11.59 -14.61 6.56
CA GLN A 251 11.00 -15.65 7.43
C GLN A 251 9.61 -16.12 6.98
N PHE A 252 8.89 -15.29 6.21
CA PHE A 252 7.55 -15.58 5.68
C PHE A 252 7.55 -16.65 4.58
N ALA A 253 8.69 -16.89 3.91
CA ALA A 253 8.81 -17.86 2.84
C ALA A 253 8.60 -19.32 3.28
N GLY A 254 8.74 -19.60 4.58
CA GLY A 254 8.57 -20.93 5.15
C GLY A 254 9.47 -21.96 4.45
N PRO A 255 8.91 -23.04 3.85
CA PRO A 255 9.69 -24.04 3.13
C PRO A 255 10.33 -23.52 1.83
N PHE A 256 9.90 -22.37 1.32
CA PHE A 256 10.40 -21.76 0.07
C PHE A 256 11.51 -20.72 0.28
N GLN A 257 12.08 -20.62 1.49
CA GLN A 257 13.16 -19.66 1.79
C GLN A 257 14.38 -19.94 0.89
N GLY A 258 14.93 -18.89 0.25
CA GLY A 258 16.02 -19.02 -0.72
C GLY A 258 15.60 -19.39 -2.14
N GLN A 259 14.29 -19.43 -2.42
CA GLN A 259 13.72 -19.65 -3.76
C GLN A 259 12.80 -18.50 -4.21
N LEU A 260 12.10 -17.86 -3.27
CA LEU A 260 11.05 -16.88 -3.57
C LEU A 260 11.54 -15.61 -4.27
N GLY A 261 12.81 -15.23 -4.13
CA GLY A 261 13.41 -14.10 -4.87
C GLY A 261 13.45 -14.38 -6.37
N GLY A 262 13.79 -15.61 -6.76
CA GLY A 262 13.74 -16.05 -8.17
C GLY A 262 12.33 -16.06 -8.73
N HIS A 263 11.36 -16.54 -7.95
CA HIS A 263 9.95 -16.49 -8.34
C HIS A 263 9.42 -15.04 -8.41
N LEU A 264 9.79 -14.17 -7.48
CA LEU A 264 9.39 -12.77 -7.46
C LEU A 264 10.03 -11.97 -8.61
N GLN A 265 11.27 -12.29 -9.01
CA GLN A 265 11.87 -11.76 -10.25
C GLN A 265 11.02 -12.11 -11.48
N ALA A 266 10.58 -13.38 -11.60
CA ALA A 266 9.75 -13.82 -12.72
C ALA A 266 8.37 -13.13 -12.71
N VAL A 267 7.76 -12.97 -11.52
CA VAL A 267 6.52 -12.20 -11.33
C VAL A 267 6.69 -10.76 -11.76
N LEU A 268 7.70 -10.04 -11.25
CA LEU A 268 7.95 -8.63 -11.60
C LEU A 268 8.22 -8.45 -13.10
N GLN A 269 8.96 -9.37 -13.71
CA GLN A 269 9.21 -9.35 -15.16
C GLN A 269 7.93 -9.55 -15.98
N ARG A 270 7.07 -10.51 -15.61
CA ARG A 270 5.78 -10.74 -16.28
C ARG A 270 4.83 -9.56 -16.07
N PHE A 271 4.72 -9.08 -14.84
CA PHE A 271 3.91 -7.93 -14.44
C PHE A 271 4.28 -6.67 -15.24
N LEU A 272 5.58 -6.34 -15.34
CA LEU A 272 6.03 -5.22 -16.16
C LEU A 272 5.84 -5.46 -17.66
N SER A 273 5.87 -6.72 -18.13
CA SER A 273 5.60 -7.04 -19.54
C SER A 273 4.13 -6.89 -19.92
N GLU A 274 3.21 -7.29 -19.03
CA GLU A 274 1.76 -7.20 -19.22
C GLU A 274 1.21 -5.79 -18.97
N HIS A 275 1.71 -5.07 -17.95
CA HIS A 275 1.15 -3.79 -17.50
C HIS A 275 2.07 -2.56 -17.70
N GLY A 276 3.36 -2.73 -17.96
CA GLY A 276 4.34 -1.62 -17.95
C GLY A 276 4.10 -0.53 -18.99
N SER A 277 3.37 -0.83 -20.06
CA SER A 277 2.92 0.17 -21.05
C SER A 277 1.91 1.18 -20.48
N SER A 278 1.19 0.81 -19.41
CA SER A 278 0.28 1.70 -18.67
C SER A 278 0.96 2.56 -17.60
N PHE A 279 2.29 2.46 -17.44
CA PHE A 279 3.07 3.20 -16.43
C PHE A 279 4.04 4.23 -17.07
N PRO A 280 3.56 5.26 -17.80
CA PRO A 280 4.41 6.23 -18.49
C PRO A 280 5.28 7.07 -17.56
N ASN A 281 4.93 7.18 -16.27
CA ASN A 281 5.67 7.97 -15.30
C ASN A 281 6.77 7.16 -14.59
N LEU A 282 6.82 5.84 -14.74
CA LEU A 282 7.89 5.00 -14.19
C LEU A 282 9.13 4.99 -15.08
N LYS A 283 10.28 5.28 -14.49
CA LYS A 283 11.61 5.25 -15.12
C LYS A 283 12.29 3.89 -14.96
N ALA A 284 12.29 3.37 -13.74
CA ALA A 284 13.02 2.15 -13.39
C ALA A 284 12.41 1.43 -12.18
N VAL A 285 12.68 0.13 -12.10
CA VAL A 285 12.31 -0.77 -11.01
C VAL A 285 13.56 -1.55 -10.60
N TYR A 286 14.09 -1.23 -9.43
CA TYR A 286 15.30 -1.81 -8.83
C TYR A 286 14.91 -2.90 -7.83
N PHE A 287 15.05 -4.16 -8.22
CA PHE A 287 14.73 -5.33 -7.42
C PHE A 287 15.97 -5.87 -6.70
N ASP A 288 15.88 -5.95 -5.38
CA ASP A 288 16.94 -6.40 -4.47
C ASP A 288 16.44 -7.55 -3.58
N PRO A 289 16.56 -8.80 -4.05
CA PRO A 289 16.28 -9.98 -3.24
C PRO A 289 17.44 -10.35 -2.30
N TYR A 290 18.28 -9.37 -1.92
CA TYR A 290 19.42 -9.43 -1.00
C TYR A 290 20.56 -10.38 -1.38
N SER A 291 20.28 -11.67 -1.53
CA SER A 291 21.26 -12.72 -1.85
C SER A 291 20.76 -13.82 -2.77
N GLU A 292 19.48 -13.81 -3.17
CA GLU A 292 18.96 -14.66 -4.25
C GLU A 292 19.19 -13.97 -5.61
N CYS A 293 18.96 -14.68 -6.71
CA CYS A 293 19.09 -14.18 -8.10
C CYS A 293 20.53 -13.77 -8.52
N GLU A 294 20.66 -13.36 -9.79
CA GLU A 294 21.88 -12.80 -10.38
C GLU A 294 21.67 -11.34 -10.82
N ASN A 295 22.77 -10.58 -10.94
CA ASN A 295 22.77 -9.25 -11.52
C ASN A 295 22.29 -9.28 -12.97
N SER A 296 21.08 -8.78 -13.24
CA SER A 296 20.48 -8.79 -14.59
C SER A 296 19.66 -7.52 -14.86
N ARG A 297 19.50 -7.14 -16.13
CA ARG A 297 18.79 -5.92 -16.54
C ARG A 297 17.95 -6.15 -17.79
N ARG A 298 16.75 -5.57 -17.84
CA ARG A 298 15.84 -5.61 -18.99
C ARG A 298 15.14 -4.28 -19.13
N GLU A 299 15.06 -3.75 -20.35
CA GLU A 299 14.23 -2.58 -20.67
C GLU A 299 12.86 -3.08 -21.13
N ILE A 300 11.79 -2.75 -20.40
CA ILE A 300 10.43 -3.25 -20.61
C ILE A 300 9.48 -2.06 -20.74
N HIS A 301 8.91 -1.84 -21.93
CA HIS A 301 8.08 -0.65 -22.25
C HIS A 301 8.74 0.70 -21.88
N GLY A 302 10.06 0.79 -21.93
CA GLY A 302 10.84 1.97 -21.53
C GLY A 302 11.02 2.15 -20.01
N ILE A 303 10.68 1.14 -19.21
CA ILE A 303 11.03 1.01 -17.79
C ILE A 303 12.29 0.15 -17.69
N SER A 304 13.31 0.61 -16.98
CA SER A 304 14.48 -0.21 -16.70
C SER A 304 14.23 -1.12 -15.50
N PHE A 305 14.06 -2.43 -15.75
CA PHE A 305 13.99 -3.44 -14.69
C PHE A 305 15.40 -3.94 -14.38
N MET A 306 15.87 -3.65 -13.17
CA MET A 306 17.24 -3.90 -12.70
C MET A 306 17.19 -4.87 -11.51
N VAL A 307 17.73 -6.07 -11.65
CA VAL A 307 17.88 -7.03 -10.54
C VAL A 307 19.29 -6.88 -9.99
N ARG A 308 19.44 -6.40 -8.75
CA ARG A 308 20.71 -6.05 -8.11
C ARG A 308 20.71 -6.50 -6.64
N PRO A 309 20.91 -7.80 -6.36
CA PRO A 309 20.91 -8.32 -4.99
C PRO A 309 22.10 -7.75 -4.19
N LEU A 310 21.84 -7.13 -3.05
CA LEU A 310 22.80 -6.34 -2.28
C LEU A 310 24.09 -7.08 -1.86
N ARG A 311 24.08 -8.42 -1.76
CA ARG A 311 25.27 -9.23 -1.46
C ARG A 311 26.15 -9.56 -2.67
N LEU A 312 25.72 -9.29 -3.90
CA LEU A 312 26.55 -9.54 -5.08
C LEU A 312 27.52 -8.36 -5.33
N PRO A 313 28.76 -8.63 -5.83
CA PRO A 313 29.73 -7.59 -6.13
C PRO A 313 29.20 -6.53 -7.12
N GLY A 314 29.55 -5.26 -6.88
CA GLY A 314 29.12 -4.10 -7.67
C GLY A 314 27.83 -3.43 -7.19
N ASN A 315 27.20 -3.97 -6.14
CA ASN A 315 25.99 -3.45 -5.50
C ASN A 315 26.26 -2.80 -4.14
N GLU A 316 27.52 -2.71 -3.71
CA GLU A 316 27.92 -2.17 -2.41
C GLU A 316 27.43 -0.73 -2.23
N GLY A 317 26.78 -0.47 -1.08
CA GLY A 317 26.19 0.84 -0.77
C GLY A 317 24.86 1.17 -1.48
N LYS A 318 24.40 0.35 -2.44
CA LYS A 318 23.14 0.53 -3.17
C LYS A 318 21.94 -0.12 -2.45
N SER A 319 21.83 0.13 -1.14
CA SER A 319 20.70 -0.30 -0.31
C SER A 319 19.39 0.42 -0.69
N GLN A 320 18.25 -0.04 -0.18
CA GLN A 320 16.91 0.30 -0.68
C GLN A 320 16.49 1.77 -0.61
N LEU A 321 17.13 2.60 0.22
CA LEU A 321 16.77 4.00 0.45
C LEU A 321 17.89 4.99 0.06
N CYS A 322 18.57 4.75 -1.06
CA CYS A 322 19.52 5.70 -1.65
C CYS A 322 18.83 6.66 -2.62
N ARG A 323 19.40 7.85 -2.82
CA ARG A 323 18.93 8.79 -3.85
C ARG A 323 18.99 8.10 -5.22
N PRO A 324 18.01 8.25 -6.14
CA PRO A 324 17.95 7.45 -7.37
C PRO A 324 19.22 7.46 -8.24
N VAL A 325 19.95 8.58 -8.27
CA VAL A 325 21.26 8.70 -8.94
C VAL A 325 22.32 7.69 -8.44
N THR A 326 22.22 7.18 -7.21
CA THR A 326 23.14 6.16 -6.66
C THR A 326 23.02 4.79 -7.36
N TYR A 327 21.87 4.50 -7.98
CA TYR A 327 21.65 3.27 -8.74
C TYR A 327 22.04 3.38 -10.21
N ALA A 328 22.37 4.58 -10.70
CA ALA A 328 22.68 4.83 -12.11
C ALA A 328 23.90 4.03 -12.59
N GLU A 329 23.74 3.33 -13.71
CA GLU A 329 24.85 2.71 -14.45
C GLU A 329 25.33 3.66 -15.55
N LYS A 330 26.36 3.27 -16.31
CA LYS A 330 27.14 4.19 -17.19
C LYS A 330 26.32 5.00 -18.21
N THR A 331 25.11 4.58 -18.54
CA THR A 331 24.22 5.21 -19.53
C THR A 331 22.94 5.78 -18.93
N ASP A 332 22.78 5.74 -17.60
CA ASP A 332 21.53 6.11 -16.94
C ASP A 332 21.52 7.57 -16.47
N ASP A 333 20.34 8.16 -16.54
CA ASP A 333 20.01 9.37 -15.80
C ASP A 333 18.76 9.14 -14.97
N PHE A 334 18.95 9.19 -13.64
CA PHE A 334 17.93 9.14 -12.60
C PHE A 334 17.98 10.38 -11.70
N SER A 335 18.67 11.45 -12.11
CA SER A 335 18.85 12.67 -11.31
C SER A 335 17.54 13.39 -11.00
N ASP A 336 16.64 13.43 -11.99
CA ASP A 336 15.32 14.08 -11.94
C ASP A 336 14.22 13.16 -11.37
N CYS A 337 14.58 11.99 -10.80
CA CYS A 337 13.64 10.99 -10.29
C CYS A 337 13.33 11.12 -8.79
N VAL A 338 12.08 10.85 -8.43
CA VAL A 338 11.62 10.67 -7.04
C VAL A 338 11.73 9.18 -6.67
N LEU A 339 12.22 8.90 -5.46
CA LEU A 339 12.29 7.54 -4.92
C LEU A 339 10.94 7.11 -4.32
N TYR A 340 10.46 5.95 -4.76
CA TYR A 340 9.40 5.19 -4.13
C TYR A 340 9.99 3.83 -3.71
N SER A 341 9.91 3.46 -2.43
CA SER A 341 10.40 2.17 -1.94
C SER A 341 9.24 1.32 -1.46
N ILE A 342 9.03 0.16 -2.09
CA ILE A 342 8.09 -0.83 -1.57
C ILE A 342 8.71 -1.44 -0.30
N VAL A 343 7.92 -1.62 0.74
CA VAL A 343 8.35 -2.19 2.02
C VAL A 343 7.73 -3.58 2.18
N ALA A 344 8.54 -4.56 2.55
CA ALA A 344 8.08 -5.94 2.80
C ALA A 344 7.34 -6.01 4.15
N TRP A 345 6.07 -5.62 4.14
CA TRP A 345 5.18 -5.56 5.29
C TRP A 345 4.45 -6.90 5.50
N ASP A 346 3.51 -6.94 6.45
CA ASP A 346 2.71 -8.12 6.79
C ASP A 346 1.21 -7.80 7.02
N HIS A 347 0.42 -8.87 7.14
CA HIS A 347 -1.04 -8.81 7.15
C HIS A 347 -1.61 -8.18 8.44
N VAL A 348 -0.90 -8.18 9.56
CA VAL A 348 -1.50 -7.99 10.90
C VAL A 348 -0.81 -6.95 11.79
N SER A 349 0.38 -6.47 11.42
CA SER A 349 1.06 -5.38 12.12
C SER A 349 0.60 -3.98 11.65
N TRP A 350 1.14 -2.92 12.27
CA TRP A 350 1.15 -1.56 11.72
C TRP A 350 2.46 -1.36 10.95
N PRO A 351 2.51 -0.45 9.95
CA PRO A 351 3.70 -0.28 9.14
C PRO A 351 4.89 0.19 9.97
N GLY A 352 5.96 -0.60 9.96
CA GLY A 352 7.15 -0.47 10.81
C GLY A 352 7.33 -1.60 11.83
N ASN A 353 6.31 -2.40 12.12
CA ASN A 353 6.30 -3.62 12.97
C ASN A 353 7.38 -3.68 14.08
N ASP A 354 8.52 -4.34 13.84
CA ASP A 354 9.67 -4.45 14.74
C ASP A 354 10.07 -3.11 15.39
N PHE A 355 9.97 -2.02 14.64
CA PHE A 355 10.36 -0.70 15.11
C PHE A 355 9.37 -0.10 16.12
N PHE A 356 8.11 -0.58 16.24
CA PHE A 356 7.23 -0.17 17.35
C PHE A 356 7.74 -0.61 18.74
N ILE A 357 8.61 -1.63 18.80
CA ILE A 357 9.33 -2.03 20.03
C ILE A 357 10.80 -1.56 20.04
N GLY A 358 11.18 -0.65 19.13
CA GLY A 358 12.52 -0.08 19.01
C GLY A 358 13.54 -0.99 18.31
N SER A 359 13.10 -2.10 17.69
CA SER A 359 13.98 -3.01 16.96
C SER A 359 14.16 -2.54 15.52
N ARG A 360 15.39 -2.22 15.10
CA ARG A 360 15.75 -1.92 13.70
C ARG A 360 16.04 -3.23 12.95
N ALA A 361 15.04 -4.11 12.91
CA ALA A 361 15.05 -5.40 12.22
C ALA A 361 13.99 -5.44 11.12
N THR A 362 13.95 -6.55 10.36
CA THR A 362 13.16 -6.75 9.12
C THR A 362 13.37 -5.64 8.07
N ASP A 363 12.76 -5.74 6.88
CA ASP A 363 12.78 -4.61 5.91
C ASP A 363 11.87 -3.48 6.40
N ASP A 364 10.76 -3.84 7.04
CA ASP A 364 9.75 -2.93 7.59
C ASP A 364 10.29 -2.07 8.74
N GLY A 365 10.84 -2.70 9.79
CA GLY A 365 11.43 -1.97 10.91
C GLY A 365 12.69 -1.18 10.53
N VAL A 366 13.48 -1.66 9.54
CA VAL A 366 14.62 -0.92 9.00
C VAL A 366 14.19 0.33 8.23
N LYS A 367 13.23 0.21 7.30
CA LYS A 367 12.74 1.36 6.52
C LYS A 367 11.95 2.35 7.38
N ALA A 368 11.23 1.89 8.40
CA ALA A 368 10.61 2.78 9.39
C ALA A 368 11.67 3.55 10.20
N ALA A 369 12.71 2.88 10.73
CA ALA A 369 13.78 3.53 11.47
C ALA A 369 14.70 4.44 10.63
N ALA A 370 14.79 4.20 9.31
CA ALA A 370 15.55 5.03 8.36
C ALA A 370 14.77 6.28 7.89
N THR A 371 13.48 6.38 8.23
CA THR A 371 12.57 7.46 7.78
C THR A 371 11.88 8.14 8.96
N ASN A 372 10.88 8.98 8.71
CA ASN A 372 9.93 9.49 9.71
C ASN A 372 8.53 8.87 9.53
N SER A 373 8.42 7.65 8.98
CA SER A 373 7.12 7.02 8.71
C SER A 373 6.25 6.93 9.97
N MET A 374 6.86 6.67 11.13
CA MET A 374 6.15 6.61 12.41
C MET A 374 5.45 7.93 12.73
N SER A 375 6.13 9.07 12.53
CA SER A 375 5.53 10.41 12.67
C SER A 375 4.37 10.62 11.69
N VAL A 376 4.55 10.22 10.42
CA VAL A 376 3.55 10.38 9.34
C VAL A 376 2.30 9.52 9.55
N LEU A 377 2.47 8.32 10.11
CA LEU A 377 1.42 7.32 10.33
C LEU A 377 0.67 7.50 11.66
N THR A 378 1.31 8.04 12.69
CA THR A 378 0.72 8.22 14.03
C THR A 378 0.35 9.66 14.37
N GLY A 379 0.89 10.65 13.64
CA GLY A 379 0.80 12.06 13.99
C GLY A 379 1.70 12.49 15.17
N VAL A 380 2.48 11.58 15.74
CA VAL A 380 3.36 11.85 16.90
C VAL A 380 4.78 12.17 16.43
N GLU A 381 5.23 13.41 16.62
CA GLU A 381 6.54 13.89 16.17
C GLU A 381 7.72 13.15 16.84
N GLU A 382 8.56 12.50 16.02
CA GLU A 382 9.81 11.87 16.45
C GLU A 382 10.85 12.89 16.92
N ARG A 383 11.25 12.83 18.20
CA ARG A 383 12.40 13.59 18.71
C ARG A 383 13.72 12.98 18.25
N MET A 384 14.31 13.57 17.20
CA MET A 384 15.70 13.28 16.83
C MET A 384 16.67 13.66 17.97
N THR A 385 17.56 12.74 18.35
CA THR A 385 18.62 13.00 19.34
C THR A 385 19.94 13.34 18.61
N PRO A 386 20.55 14.53 18.79
CA PRO A 386 21.71 14.98 18.00
C PRO A 386 23.04 14.22 18.14
N HIS A 387 23.04 13.03 18.75
CA HIS A 387 24.21 12.14 18.86
C HIS A 387 23.94 10.71 18.35
N ALA A 388 22.72 10.41 17.89
CA ALA A 388 22.32 9.06 17.46
C ALA A 388 22.35 8.89 15.92
N ALA A 389 23.44 9.30 15.26
CA ALA A 389 23.55 9.35 13.80
C ALA A 389 23.59 7.98 13.07
N SER A 390 23.15 6.88 13.71
CA SER A 390 23.07 5.54 13.09
C SER A 390 22.25 4.49 13.85
N THR A 391 21.92 4.69 15.14
CA THR A 391 21.54 3.56 16.03
C THR A 391 20.41 3.80 17.04
N SER A 392 19.93 5.02 17.30
CA SER A 392 18.83 5.22 18.26
C SER A 392 17.89 6.39 17.97
N ARG A 393 17.05 6.23 16.94
CA ARG A 393 15.68 6.77 17.05
C ARG A 393 14.96 6.03 18.17
N ARG A 394 14.22 6.74 19.02
CA ARG A 394 13.20 6.14 19.87
C ARG A 394 11.85 6.30 19.17
N SER A 395 11.21 5.19 18.91
CA SER A 395 9.85 5.10 18.41
C SER A 395 8.89 5.88 19.34
N PRO A 396 7.86 6.56 18.81
CA PRO A 396 6.83 7.13 19.65
C PRO A 396 6.17 6.01 20.47
N THR A 397 5.87 6.28 21.74
CA THR A 397 5.04 5.37 22.55
C THR A 397 3.71 5.16 21.84
N PRO A 398 3.17 3.93 21.71
CA PRO A 398 1.93 3.67 20.97
C PRO A 398 0.69 4.38 21.54
N VAL A 399 0.51 5.64 21.16
CA VAL A 399 -0.80 6.29 21.10
C VAL A 399 -1.51 5.72 19.88
N GLY A 400 -2.82 5.44 19.99
CA GLY A 400 -3.57 4.78 18.92
C GLY A 400 -3.47 5.53 17.60
N MET A 401 -3.22 4.81 16.49
CA MET A 401 -3.37 5.35 15.12
C MET A 401 -4.72 6.06 15.00
N GLN A 402 -4.71 7.35 14.68
CA GLN A 402 -5.92 8.16 14.57
C GLN A 402 -6.57 7.93 13.21
N TRP A 403 -7.30 6.81 13.09
CA TRP A 403 -8.17 6.55 11.96
C TRP A 403 -9.34 7.54 11.99
N SER A 404 -9.31 8.54 11.12
CA SER A 404 -10.38 9.54 10.98
C SER A 404 -11.63 8.90 10.37
N LYS A 405 -12.60 8.52 11.20
CA LYS A 405 -13.91 8.07 10.73
C LYS A 405 -14.64 9.25 10.06
N ILE A 406 -15.04 9.05 8.81
CA ILE A 406 -15.91 9.98 8.06
C ILE A 406 -17.33 9.41 8.05
N SER A 407 -18.32 10.30 8.06
CA SER A 407 -19.77 10.02 8.15
C SER A 407 -20.56 10.92 7.22
#